data_AF-A0A8D5UI87-F1
#
_entry.id   AF-A0A8D5UI87-F1
#
_cell.length_a   1.000
_cell.length_b   1.000
_cell.length_c   1.000
_cell.angle_alpha   90.00
_cell.angle_beta   90.00
_cell.angle_gamma   90.00
#
_symmetry.space_group_name_H-M   'P 1'
#
loop_
_entity.id
_entity.type
_entity.pdbx_description
1 polymer ?
#
loop_
_entity_poly.entity_id
_entity_poly.type
_entity_poly.pdbx_seq_one_letter_code
_entity_poly.pdbx_strand_id
1 'polypeptide(L)' 'MSSKDLIRMMLERMIWYVETPKQERKQLQKKKEPWTLRWFGMLPISLSMMMNKRKERIRRS' A
#
# COMPACT_ATOMS: atom_id res chain seq x y z
N MET A 1 33.95 11.05 22.45
CA MET A 1 32.55 11.11 21.96
C MET A 1 31.69 11.39 23.18
N SER A 2 31.11 12.59 23.27
CA SER A 2 30.39 13.04 24.47
C SER A 2 28.92 12.62 24.40
N SER A 3 28.26 12.40 25.55
CA SER A 3 26.81 12.13 25.63
C SER A 3 25.97 13.23 24.95
N LYS A 4 26.51 14.46 24.85
CA LYS A 4 25.89 15.59 24.16
C LYS A 4 25.77 15.36 22.64
N ASP A 5 26.74 14.70 22.03
CA ASP A 5 26.75 14.44 20.58
C ASP A 5 25.66 13.44 20.21
N LEU A 6 25.45 12.43 21.05
CA LEU A 6 24.37 11.44 20.88
C LEU A 6 23.00 12.08 20.95
N ILE A 7 22.78 12.94 21.95
CA ILE A 7 21.51 13.66 22.13
C ILE A 7 21.24 14.55 20.92
N ARG A 8 22.27 15.22 20.38
CA ARG A 8 22.14 16.09 19.20
C ARG A 8 21.74 15.31 17.94
N MET A 9 22.38 14.16 17.68
CA MET A 9 22.04 13.31 16.54
C MET A 9 20.61 12.75 16.63
N MET A 10 20.16 12.40 17.84
CA MET A 10 18.79 11.89 18.05
C MET A 10 17.75 12.98 17.81
N LEU A 11 18.00 14.19 18.30
CA LEU A 11 17.10 15.33 18.14
C LEU A 11 16.99 15.79 16.69
N GLU A 12 18.10 15.85 15.95
CA GLU A 12 18.08 16.20 14.51
C GLU A 12 17.18 15.26 13.70
N ARG A 13 17.20 13.96 14.02
CA ARG A 13 16.32 12.97 13.38
C ARG A 13 14.86 13.09 13.83
N MET A 14 14.62 13.48 15.08
CA MET A 14 13.29 13.64 15.64
C MET A 14 12.57 14.86 15.06
N ILE A 15 13.28 15.99 14.90
CA ILE A 15 12.74 17.22 14.29
C ILE A 15 12.21 16.91 12.89
N TRP A 16 13.00 16.23 12.04
CA TRP A 16 12.56 15.78 10.71
C TRP A 16 11.26 14.95 10.74
N TYR A 17 11.09 14.11 11.76
CA TYR A 17 9.93 13.22 11.86
C TYR A 17 8.68 13.91 12.43
N VAL A 18 8.87 14.91 13.29
CA VAL A 18 7.80 15.74 13.86
C VAL A 18 7.30 16.75 12.83
N GLU A 19 8.21 17.30 12.02
CA GLU A 19 7.92 18.29 11.00
C GLU A 19 7.26 17.69 9.76
N THR A 20 7.36 16.37 9.55
CA THR A 20 6.61 15.65 8.51
C THR A 20 5.19 15.35 9.02
N PRO A 21 4.16 16.13 8.68
CA PRO A 21 2.85 15.95 9.27
C PRO A 21 2.19 14.69 8.71
N LYS A 22 1.44 14.00 9.58
CA LYS A 22 0.62 12.80 9.27
C LYS A 22 -0.32 12.93 8.05
N GLN A 23 -0.43 14.11 7.46
CA GLN A 23 -1.24 14.40 6.27
C GLN A 23 -0.66 13.79 4.98
N GLU A 24 0.66 13.70 4.81
CA GLU A 24 1.25 13.11 3.58
C GLU A 24 1.10 11.59 3.51
N ARG A 25 1.04 10.90 4.67
CA ARG A 25 0.78 9.46 4.73
C ARG A 25 -0.59 9.05 4.17
N LYS A 26 -1.56 9.97 4.16
CA LYS A 26 -2.87 9.73 3.54
C LYS A 26 -2.89 9.99 2.04
N GLN A 27 -1.95 10.78 1.50
CA GLN A 27 -1.87 11.07 0.07
C GLN A 27 -1.12 9.97 -0.70
N LEU A 28 -0.08 9.38 -0.10
CA LEU A 28 0.67 8.25 -0.67
C LEU A 28 -0.08 6.91 -0.65
N GLN A 29 -1.14 6.78 0.16
CA GLN A 29 -2.02 5.61 0.15
C GLN A 29 -3.05 5.64 -0.97
N LYS A 30 -3.29 6.79 -1.63
CA LYS A 30 -4.47 6.93 -2.49
C LYS A 30 -4.40 6.23 -3.84
N LYS A 31 -3.23 5.81 -4.35
CA LYS A 31 -3.14 5.09 -5.63
C LYS A 31 -1.92 4.16 -5.71
N LYS A 32 -1.73 3.27 -4.74
CA LYS A 32 -0.93 2.07 -5.02
C LYS A 32 -1.80 1.18 -5.89
N GLU A 33 -1.67 1.34 -7.21
CA GLU A 33 -2.16 0.37 -8.19
C GLU A 33 -1.92 -1.04 -7.64
N PRO A 34 -2.96 -1.88 -7.51
CA PRO A 34 -2.79 -3.26 -7.08
C PRO A 34 -1.67 -3.90 -7.91
N TRP A 35 -0.69 -4.51 -7.27
CA TRP A 35 0.40 -5.22 -7.96
C TRP A 35 -0.13 -6.21 -9.01
N THR A 36 -1.33 -6.73 -8.77
CA THR A 36 -2.13 -7.53 -9.71
C THR A 36 -2.36 -6.84 -11.06
N LEU A 37 -2.66 -5.54 -11.11
CA LEU A 37 -2.78 -4.81 -12.38
C LEU A 37 -1.44 -4.66 -13.10
N ARG A 38 -0.32 -4.60 -12.36
CA ARG A 38 1.02 -4.38 -12.92
C ARG A 38 1.62 -5.62 -13.60
N TRP A 39 1.18 -6.83 -13.25
CA TRP A 39 1.73 -8.09 -13.79
C TRP A 39 0.71 -9.16 -14.16
N PHE A 40 -0.59 -8.96 -13.89
CA PHE A 40 -1.63 -9.96 -14.15
C PHE A 40 -2.72 -9.39 -15.07
N GLY A 41 -2.36 -8.94 -16.28
CA GLY A 41 -3.37 -8.45 -17.25
C GLY A 41 -4.39 -9.50 -17.70
N MET A 42 -4.05 -10.80 -17.68
CA MET A 42 -4.93 -11.87 -18.19
C MET A 42 -5.48 -12.84 -17.13
N LEU A 43 -4.78 -13.03 -16.01
CA LEU A 43 -5.14 -14.00 -14.97
C LEU A 43 -6.41 -13.62 -14.16
N PRO A 44 -6.55 -12.42 -13.57
CA PRO A 44 -7.77 -11.98 -12.90
C PRO A 44 -8.97 -11.93 -13.86
N ILE A 45 -8.74 -11.66 -15.16
CA ILE A 45 -9.81 -11.66 -16.16
C ILE A 45 -10.33 -13.09 -16.37
N SER A 46 -9.44 -14.08 -16.57
CA SER A 46 -9.84 -15.48 -16.75
C SER A 46 -10.47 -16.07 -15.47
N LEU A 47 -9.93 -15.74 -14.28
CA LEU A 47 -10.52 -16.14 -13.00
C LEU A 47 -11.92 -15.52 -12.78
N SER A 48 -12.08 -14.22 -13.05
CA SER A 48 -13.38 -13.53 -12.93
C SER A 48 -14.43 -14.14 -13.86
N MET A 49 -14.06 -14.45 -15.10
CA MET A 49 -14.95 -15.08 -16.07
C MET A 49 -15.36 -16.50 -15.63
N MET A 50 -14.43 -17.28 -15.07
CA MET A 50 -14.73 -18.62 -14.52
C MET A 50 -15.65 -18.55 -13.29
N MET A 51 -15.42 -17.62 -12.37
CA MET A 51 -16.27 -17.41 -11.19
C MET A 51 -17.70 -16.99 -11.60
N ASN A 52 -17.84 -16.10 -12.57
CA ASN A 52 -19.15 -15.68 -13.09
C ASN A 52 -19.91 -16.86 -13.71
N LYS A 53 -19.25 -17.69 -14.53
CA LYS A 53 -19.86 -18.92 -15.09
C LYS A 53 -20.29 -19.91 -14.01
N ARG A 54 -19.51 -20.11 -12.94
CA ARG A 54 -19.90 -20.96 -11.81
C ARG A 54 -21.11 -20.39 -11.07
N LYS A 55 -21.15 -19.08 -10.85
CA LYS A 55 -22.27 -18.40 -10.18
C LYS A 55 -23.57 -18.51 -10.99
N GLU A 56 -23.51 -18.38 -12.31
CA GLU A 56 -24.66 -18.58 -13.19
C GLU A 56 -25.16 -20.01 -13.20
N ARG A 57 -24.26 -21.00 -13.15
CA ARG A 57 -24.64 -22.42 -13.04
C ARG A 57 -25.35 -22.72 -11.72
N ILE A 58 -24.86 -22.17 -10.60
CA ILE A 58 -25.47 -22.34 -9.28
C ILE A 58 -26.83 -21.63 -9.21
N ARG A 59 -27.00 -20.49 -9.88
CA ARG A 59 -28.27 -19.74 -9.91
C ARG A 59 -29.36 -20.39 -10.78
N ARG A 60 -28.97 -21.26 -11.72
CA ARG A 60 -29.88 -22.00 -12.61
C ARG A 60 -30.24 -23.40 -12.10
N SER A 61 -29.70 -23.82 -10.95
CA SER A 61 -30.05 -25.07 -10.26
C SER A 61 -30.93 -24.77 -9.06
#